data_AF-A0AAF0YNP1-F1
#
_entry.id   AF-A0AAF0YNP1-F1
#
_cell.length_a   1.000
_cell.length_b   1.000
_cell.length_c   1.000
_cell.angle_alpha   90.00
_cell.angle_beta   90.00
_cell.angle_gamma   90.00
#
_symmetry.space_group_name_H-M   'P 1'
#
loop_
_entity.id
_entity.type
_entity.pdbx_description
1 polymer ?
#
loop_
_entity_poly.entity_id
_entity_poly.type
_entity_poly.pdbx_seq_one_letter_code
_entity_poly.pdbx_strand_id
1 'polypeptide(L)'
;MIIDEFIKNHPYLTDFQIDILYSLATLYEGTAQEQEKYRKIIWNSIQNRENLLPNDIVLLSYIFFLFKDEQQAYIINEIEEKMNLWEDYYGISKTISLFYYHLGTLYNLVHKDTDIAIKYYNIAINKGVKHQSPYPTARAMIDLGNITSNEDLKTKGNTILSVFHPEMLDML
;
A
#
# COMPACT_ATOMS: atom_id res chain seq x y z
N MET A 1 -22.68 -6.16 -2.66
CA MET A 1 -23.83 -5.48 -2.00
C MET A 1 -23.45 -4.39 -0.99
N ILE A 2 -22.24 -4.37 -0.40
CA ILE A 2 -21.75 -3.18 0.35
C ILE A 2 -21.11 -2.14 -0.60
N ILE A 3 -20.31 -2.61 -1.57
CA ILE A 3 -19.60 -1.72 -2.50
C ILE A 3 -20.54 -1.01 -3.48
N ASP A 4 -21.58 -1.69 -3.95
CA ASP A 4 -22.58 -1.06 -4.82
C ASP A 4 -23.34 0.06 -4.10
N GLU A 5 -23.67 -0.13 -2.82
CA GLU A 5 -24.30 0.88 -1.98
C GLU A 5 -23.34 2.05 -1.71
N PHE A 6 -22.06 1.75 -1.44
CA PHE A 6 -21.03 2.77 -1.30
C PHE A 6 -20.91 3.62 -2.57
N ILE A 7 -20.73 3.00 -3.74
CA ILE A 7 -20.61 3.69 -5.03
C ILE A 7 -21.83 4.58 -5.29
N LYS A 8 -23.05 4.06 -5.05
CA LYS A 8 -24.29 4.83 -5.21
C LYS A 8 -24.33 6.08 -4.36
N ASN A 9 -23.78 6.02 -3.14
CA ASN A 9 -23.73 7.16 -2.22
C ASN A 9 -22.57 8.14 -2.50
N HIS A 10 -21.66 7.80 -3.41
CA HIS A 10 -20.46 8.58 -3.74
C HIS A 10 -20.38 8.87 -5.26
N PRO A 11 -21.30 9.68 -5.81
CA PRO A 11 -21.43 9.89 -7.26
C PRO A 11 -20.28 10.67 -7.91
N TYR A 12 -19.31 11.13 -7.12
CA TYR A 12 -18.13 11.86 -7.57
C TYR A 12 -16.94 10.94 -7.88
N LEU A 13 -17.07 9.63 -7.65
CA LEU A 13 -16.03 8.66 -8.02
C LEU A 13 -15.89 8.59 -9.54
N THR A 14 -14.65 8.59 -10.02
CA THR A 14 -14.39 8.32 -11.45
C THR A 14 -14.55 6.84 -11.75
N ASP A 15 -14.81 6.49 -13.01
CA ASP A 15 -14.91 5.07 -13.45
C ASP A 15 -13.70 4.24 -13.01
N PHE A 16 -12.50 4.82 -13.06
CA PHE A 16 -11.28 4.16 -12.62
C PHE A 16 -11.26 3.88 -11.11
N GLN A 17 -11.78 4.80 -10.30
CA GLN A 17 -11.86 4.60 -8.86
C GLN A 17 -12.90 3.53 -8.53
N ILE A 18 -14.01 3.50 -9.27
CA ILE A 18 -15.02 2.44 -9.19
C ILE A 18 -14.39 1.07 -9.52
N ASP A 19 -13.61 0.98 -10.59
CA ASP A 19 -12.92 -0.26 -10.98
C ASP A 19 -11.94 -0.73 -9.89
N ILE A 20 -11.18 0.18 -9.27
CA ILE A 20 -10.29 -0.16 -8.15
C ILE A 20 -11.09 -0.68 -6.95
N LEU A 21 -12.20 -0.03 -6.60
CA LEU A 21 -13.06 -0.47 -5.49
C LEU A 21 -13.64 -1.87 -5.75
N TYR A 22 -14.08 -2.15 -6.98
CA TYR A 22 -14.50 -3.50 -7.33
C TYR A 22 -13.36 -4.51 -7.26
N SER A 23 -12.15 -4.14 -7.69
CA SER A 23 -10.98 -4.99 -7.54
C SER A 23 -10.70 -5.31 -6.07
N LEU A 24 -10.79 -4.32 -5.18
CA LEU A 24 -10.67 -4.52 -3.73
C LEU A 24 -11.75 -5.46 -3.19
N ALA A 25 -13.00 -5.35 -3.67
CA ALA A 25 -14.08 -6.28 -3.31
C ALA A 25 -13.69 -7.74 -3.58
N THR A 26 -13.13 -7.98 -4.77
CA THR A 26 -12.85 -9.33 -5.24
C THR A 26 -11.69 -10.01 -4.53
N LEU A 27 -10.88 -9.26 -3.78
CA LEU A 27 -9.85 -9.84 -2.91
C LEU A 27 -10.43 -10.65 -1.75
N TYR A 28 -11.55 -10.20 -1.20
CA TYR A 28 -12.14 -10.81 -0.01
C TYR A 28 -13.25 -11.80 -0.37
N GLU A 29 -14.05 -11.47 -1.39
CA GLU A 29 -15.29 -12.20 -1.69
C GLU A 29 -15.38 -12.70 -3.14
N GLY A 30 -14.37 -12.41 -3.97
CA GLY A 30 -14.40 -12.71 -5.41
C GLY A 30 -13.72 -14.01 -5.82
N THR A 31 -14.05 -14.48 -7.02
CA THR A 31 -13.38 -15.58 -7.70
C THR A 31 -12.06 -15.14 -8.33
N ALA A 32 -11.15 -16.08 -8.60
CA ALA A 32 -9.91 -15.81 -9.34
C ALA A 32 -10.17 -15.19 -10.74
N GLN A 33 -11.29 -15.56 -11.37
CA GLN A 33 -11.70 -15.00 -12.65
C GLN A 33 -12.11 -13.52 -12.53
N GLU A 34 -12.80 -13.14 -11.45
CA GLU A 34 -13.17 -11.75 -11.20
C GLU A 34 -11.96 -10.89 -10.85
N GLN A 35 -11.02 -11.41 -10.05
CA GLN A 35 -9.75 -10.73 -9.78
C GLN A 35 -8.97 -10.47 -11.08
N GLU A 36 -8.89 -11.49 -11.95
CA GLU A 36 -8.24 -11.34 -13.25
C GLU A 36 -8.94 -10.31 -14.15
N LYS A 37 -10.28 -10.30 -14.15
CA LYS A 37 -11.09 -9.33 -14.89
C LYS A 37 -10.77 -7.90 -14.47
N TYR A 38 -10.84 -7.59 -13.17
CA TYR A 38 -10.61 -6.22 -12.70
C TYR A 38 -9.15 -5.80 -12.83
N ARG A 39 -8.19 -6.71 -12.63
CA ARG A 39 -6.78 -6.44 -12.90
C ARG A 39 -6.55 -5.99 -14.34
N LYS A 40 -7.17 -6.66 -15.32
CA LYS A 40 -7.08 -6.27 -16.74
C LYS A 40 -7.74 -4.92 -17.02
N ILE A 41 -8.91 -4.67 -16.44
CA ILE A 41 -9.62 -3.39 -16.58
C ILE A 41 -8.76 -2.25 -16.06
N ILE A 42 -8.21 -2.38 -14.86
CA ILE A 42 -7.39 -1.33 -14.24
C ILE A 42 -6.09 -1.13 -15.02
N TRP A 43 -5.42 -2.20 -15.43
CA TRP A 43 -4.21 -2.12 -16.26
C TRP A 43 -4.46 -1.34 -17.56
N ASN A 44 -5.52 -1.69 -18.30
CA ASN A 44 -5.86 -1.01 -19.54
C ASN A 44 -6.22 0.47 -19.29
N SER A 45 -6.91 0.77 -18.19
CA SER A 45 -7.23 2.15 -17.80
C SER A 45 -5.99 2.98 -17.49
N ILE A 46 -4.99 2.41 -16.82
CA ILE A 46 -3.71 3.09 -16.54
C ILE A 46 -2.99 3.42 -17.85
N GLN A 47 -2.88 2.46 -18.77
CA GLN A 47 -2.16 2.66 -20.04
C GLN A 47 -2.78 3.75 -20.93
N ASN A 48 -4.08 4.02 -20.80
CA ASN A 48 -4.81 5.00 -21.61
C ASN A 48 -4.97 6.36 -20.92
N ARG A 49 -4.48 6.53 -19.70
CA ARG A 49 -4.59 7.79 -18.95
C ARG A 49 -3.33 8.62 -19.10
N GLU A 50 -3.49 9.88 -19.49
CA GLU A 50 -2.38 10.84 -19.56
C GLU A 50 -1.83 11.18 -18.16
N ASN A 51 -2.69 11.26 -17.14
CA ASN A 51 -2.31 11.57 -15.76
C ASN A 51 -3.22 10.88 -14.74
N LEU A 52 -2.63 10.20 -13.76
CA LEU A 52 -3.34 9.69 -12.58
C LEU A 52 -3.48 10.82 -11.55
N LEU A 53 -4.64 10.92 -10.89
CA LEU A 53 -4.87 11.91 -9.84
C LEU A 53 -4.29 11.45 -8.50
N PRO A 54 -4.05 12.35 -7.53
CA PRO A 54 -3.55 11.95 -6.21
C PRO A 54 -4.39 10.85 -5.52
N ASN A 55 -5.71 10.91 -5.64
CA ASN A 55 -6.60 9.87 -5.08
C ASN A 55 -6.51 8.54 -5.84
N ASP A 56 -6.24 8.58 -7.14
CA ASP A 56 -6.00 7.38 -7.95
C ASP A 56 -4.73 6.67 -7.47
N ILE A 57 -3.67 7.43 -7.19
CA ILE A 57 -2.40 6.93 -6.63
C ILE A 57 -2.59 6.33 -5.24
N VAL A 58 -3.36 7.00 -4.36
CA VAL A 58 -3.70 6.45 -3.05
C VAL A 58 -4.40 5.11 -3.18
N LEU A 59 -5.43 5.01 -4.03
CA LEU A 59 -6.18 3.76 -4.24
C LEU A 59 -5.31 2.66 -4.86
N LEU A 60 -4.48 2.99 -5.85
CA LEU A 60 -3.54 2.04 -6.47
C LEU A 60 -2.54 1.47 -5.46
N SER A 61 -2.09 2.28 -4.50
CA SER A 61 -1.17 1.83 -3.43
C SER A 61 -1.76 0.77 -2.50
N TYR A 62 -3.08 0.58 -2.49
CA TYR A 62 -3.74 -0.50 -1.76
C TYR A 62 -3.90 -1.79 -2.58
N ILE A 63 -3.67 -1.76 -3.91
CA ILE A 63 -3.92 -2.91 -4.78
C ILE A 63 -2.75 -3.29 -5.68
N PHE A 64 -1.61 -2.61 -5.61
CA PHE A 64 -0.47 -2.85 -6.52
C PHE A 64 0.03 -4.30 -6.50
N PHE A 65 -0.15 -5.04 -5.39
CA PHE A 65 0.21 -6.45 -5.27
C PHE A 65 -0.67 -7.40 -6.12
N LEU A 66 -1.81 -6.94 -6.64
CA LEU A 66 -2.64 -7.70 -7.58
C LEU A 66 -1.98 -7.89 -8.94
N PHE A 67 -1.12 -6.95 -9.30
CA PHE A 67 -0.40 -6.95 -10.57
C PHE A 67 0.80 -7.88 -10.49
N LYS A 68 1.22 -8.41 -11.64
CA LYS A 68 2.33 -9.35 -11.76
C LYS A 68 3.33 -8.85 -12.79
N ASP A 69 4.57 -9.32 -12.66
CA ASP A 69 5.63 -9.13 -13.64
C ASP A 69 5.81 -7.64 -13.99
N GLU A 70 5.90 -7.32 -15.28
CA GLU A 70 6.12 -5.95 -15.78
C GLU A 70 5.00 -4.98 -15.38
N GLN A 71 3.76 -5.45 -15.22
CA GLN A 71 2.66 -4.60 -14.75
C GLN A 71 2.88 -4.14 -13.32
N GLN A 72 3.36 -5.04 -12.46
CA GLN A 72 3.63 -4.72 -11.06
C GLN A 72 4.77 -3.70 -10.97
N ALA A 73 5.86 -3.93 -11.71
CA ALA A 73 7.00 -3.02 -11.74
C ALA A 73 6.60 -1.61 -12.21
N TYR A 74 5.81 -1.53 -13.29
CA TYR A 74 5.31 -0.26 -13.81
C TYR A 74 4.45 0.48 -12.78
N ILE A 75 3.48 -0.20 -12.17
CA ILE A 75 2.56 0.41 -11.20
C ILE A 75 3.29 0.87 -9.94
N ILE A 76 4.25 0.07 -9.44
CA ILE A 76 5.08 0.48 -8.30
C ILE A 76 5.83 1.77 -8.63
N ASN A 77 6.47 1.85 -9.80
CA ASN A 77 7.22 3.04 -10.21
C ASN A 77 6.31 4.28 -10.31
N GLU A 78 5.13 4.15 -10.91
CA GLU A 78 4.15 5.24 -10.99
C GLU A 78 3.72 5.71 -9.60
N ILE A 79 3.39 4.79 -8.69
CA ILE A 79 2.98 5.15 -7.32
C ILE A 79 4.15 5.84 -6.59
N GLU A 80 5.36 5.29 -6.66
CA GLU A 80 6.54 5.86 -6.01
C GLU A 80 6.83 7.28 -6.50
N GLU A 81 6.85 7.50 -7.80
CA GLU A 81 7.12 8.82 -8.38
C GLU A 81 6.08 9.84 -7.92
N LYS A 82 4.79 9.51 -8.08
CA LYS A 82 3.70 10.46 -7.78
C LYS A 82 3.51 10.68 -6.28
N MET A 83 3.67 9.66 -5.44
CA MET A 83 3.60 9.84 -3.99
C MET A 83 4.73 10.71 -3.47
N ASN A 84 5.93 10.62 -4.03
CA ASN A 84 7.02 11.52 -3.65
C ASN A 84 6.80 12.95 -4.16
N LEU A 85 6.26 13.11 -5.38
CA LEU A 85 5.93 14.43 -5.93
C LEU A 85 4.83 15.14 -5.12
N TRP A 86 3.83 14.40 -4.65
CA TRP A 86 2.66 14.93 -3.93
C TRP A 86 2.67 14.55 -2.46
N GLU A 87 3.85 14.42 -1.87
CA GLU A 87 4.01 13.93 -0.51
C GLU A 87 3.25 14.77 0.53
N ASP A 88 3.06 16.07 0.27
CA ASP A 88 2.32 16.98 1.17
C ASP A 88 0.80 17.00 0.90
N TYR A 89 0.32 16.31 -0.15
CA TYR A 89 -1.12 16.13 -0.35
C TYR A 89 -1.70 15.25 0.76
N TYR A 90 -2.78 15.70 1.41
CA TYR A 90 -3.29 15.08 2.64
C TYR A 90 -3.52 13.55 2.54
N GLY A 91 -4.14 13.06 1.46
CA GLY A 91 -4.36 11.62 1.29
C GLY A 91 -3.05 10.82 1.14
N ILE A 92 -2.05 11.42 0.50
CA ILE A 92 -0.74 10.79 0.24
C ILE A 92 0.11 10.83 1.50
N SER A 93 0.18 11.95 2.21
CA SER A 93 0.94 12.05 3.48
C SER A 93 0.50 10.99 4.48
N LYS A 94 -0.80 10.67 4.53
CA LYS A 94 -1.34 9.61 5.39
C LYS A 94 -1.10 8.19 4.89
N THR A 95 -0.82 7.99 3.60
CA THR A 95 -0.71 6.65 2.99
C THR A 95 0.72 6.26 2.61
N ILE A 96 1.61 7.22 2.35
CA ILE A 96 2.93 6.98 1.76
C ILE A 96 3.80 6.04 2.60
N SER A 97 3.78 6.18 3.93
CA SER A 97 4.53 5.27 4.82
C SER A 97 3.98 3.83 4.74
N LEU A 98 2.66 3.68 4.66
CA LEU A 98 2.01 2.36 4.53
C LEU A 98 2.34 1.71 3.19
N PHE A 99 2.34 2.47 2.09
CA PHE A 99 2.75 1.97 0.78
C PHE A 99 4.19 1.43 0.81
N TYR A 100 5.13 2.20 1.35
CA TYR A 100 6.52 1.74 1.48
C TYR A 100 6.68 0.55 2.42
N TYR A 101 5.86 0.47 3.48
CA TYR A 101 5.82 -0.72 4.34
C TYR A 101 5.40 -1.95 3.53
N HIS A 102 4.31 -1.86 2.76
CA HIS A 102 3.83 -2.95 1.91
C HIS A 102 4.84 -3.32 0.82
N LEU A 103 5.60 -2.37 0.26
CA LEU A 103 6.71 -2.69 -0.65
C LEU A 103 7.78 -3.53 0.06
N GLY A 104 8.20 -3.14 1.26
CA GLY A 104 9.13 -3.93 2.06
C GLY A 104 8.62 -5.36 2.29
N THR A 105 7.34 -5.50 2.63
CA THR A 105 6.69 -6.81 2.81
C THR A 105 6.64 -7.62 1.51
N LEU A 106 6.27 -7.01 0.38
CA LEU A 106 6.23 -7.67 -0.92
C LEU A 106 7.62 -8.23 -1.29
N TYR A 107 8.66 -7.40 -1.19
CA TYR A 107 10.00 -7.84 -1.55
C TYR A 107 10.56 -8.90 -0.61
N ASN A 108 10.28 -8.79 0.69
CA ASN A 108 10.71 -9.79 1.68
C ASN A 108 10.01 -11.15 1.48
N LEU A 109 8.68 -11.12 1.36
CA LEU A 109 7.87 -12.34 1.43
C LEU A 109 7.63 -12.99 0.07
N VAL A 110 7.44 -12.19 -0.99
CA VAL A 110 7.08 -12.69 -2.32
C VAL A 110 8.31 -12.78 -3.20
N HIS A 111 9.05 -11.68 -3.39
CA HIS A 111 10.23 -11.66 -4.27
C HIS A 111 11.47 -12.28 -3.64
N LYS A 112 11.47 -12.48 -2.32
CA LYS A 112 12.62 -12.99 -1.53
C LYS A 112 13.89 -12.16 -1.72
N ASP A 113 13.72 -10.85 -1.91
CA ASP A 113 14.80 -9.88 -2.04
C ASP A 113 14.91 -9.05 -0.75
N THR A 114 15.78 -9.52 0.13
CA THR A 114 15.98 -8.94 1.45
C THR A 114 16.61 -7.54 1.38
N ASP A 115 17.49 -7.28 0.42
CA ASP A 115 18.19 -6.00 0.31
C ASP A 115 17.20 -4.90 -0.10
N ILE A 116 16.33 -5.19 -1.08
CA ILE A 116 15.26 -4.28 -1.47
C ILE A 116 14.22 -4.13 -0.37
N ALA A 117 13.89 -5.21 0.35
CA ALA A 117 12.99 -5.12 1.50
C ALA A 117 13.52 -4.17 2.58
N ILE A 118 14.80 -4.29 2.94
CA ILE A 118 15.47 -3.40 3.90
C ILE A 118 15.40 -1.95 3.44
N LYS A 119 15.68 -1.68 2.15
CA LYS A 119 15.56 -0.34 1.56
C LYS A 119 14.15 0.23 1.81
N TYR A 120 13.11 -0.53 1.47
CA TYR A 120 11.74 -0.03 1.60
C TYR A 120 11.25 0.12 3.04
N TYR A 121 11.64 -0.78 3.96
CA TYR A 121 11.33 -0.57 5.37
C TYR A 121 11.98 0.69 5.93
N ASN A 122 13.23 0.99 5.56
CA ASN A 122 13.87 2.24 5.97
C ASN A 122 13.12 3.47 5.43
N ILE A 123 12.67 3.44 4.17
CA ILE A 123 11.86 4.53 3.60
C ILE A 123 10.52 4.65 4.35
N ALA A 124 9.84 3.53 4.63
CA ALA A 124 8.59 3.52 5.37
C ALA A 124 8.71 4.17 6.75
N ILE A 125 9.78 3.86 7.50
CA ILE A 125 10.09 4.46 8.80
C ILE A 125 10.29 5.97 8.65
N ASN A 126 11.16 6.41 7.72
CA ASN A 126 11.45 7.84 7.51
C ASN A 126 10.20 8.63 7.13
N LYS A 127 9.39 8.10 6.21
CA LYS A 127 8.13 8.71 5.78
C LYS A 127 7.10 8.74 6.89
N GLY A 128 6.99 7.66 7.67
CA GLY A 128 6.01 7.60 8.76
C GLY A 128 6.37 8.50 9.94
N VAL A 129 7.66 8.70 10.23
CA VAL A 129 8.10 9.74 11.18
C VAL A 129 7.74 11.13 10.67
N LYS A 130 8.03 11.44 9.39
CA LYS A 130 7.70 12.74 8.78
C LYS A 130 6.20 13.04 8.83
N HIS A 131 5.36 12.06 8.52
CA HIS A 131 3.90 12.25 8.37
C HIS A 131 3.05 11.81 9.55
N GLN A 132 3.70 11.39 10.64
CA GLN A 132 3.07 10.94 11.88
C GLN A 132 2.12 9.75 11.63
N SER A 133 2.66 8.70 11.00
CA SER A 133 1.95 7.45 10.70
C SER A 133 2.50 6.32 11.60
N PRO A 134 2.06 6.22 12.87
CA PRO A 134 2.68 5.36 13.87
C PRO A 134 2.61 3.87 13.52
N TYR A 135 1.47 3.42 12.98
CA TYR A 135 1.27 2.02 12.62
C TYR A 135 2.29 1.49 11.59
N PRO A 136 2.38 2.04 10.35
CA PRO A 136 3.33 1.53 9.36
C PRO A 136 4.78 1.77 9.79
N THR A 137 5.10 2.83 10.54
CA THR A 137 6.43 3.01 11.13
C THR A 137 6.79 1.87 12.06
N ALA A 138 5.91 1.52 12.99
CA ALA A 138 6.17 0.49 13.98
C ALA A 138 6.31 -0.90 13.36
N ARG A 139 5.42 -1.24 12.42
CA ARG A 139 5.49 -2.50 11.67
C ARG A 139 6.78 -2.60 10.87
N ALA A 140 7.17 -1.53 10.15
CA ALA A 140 8.43 -1.49 9.42
C ALA A 140 9.65 -1.62 10.35
N MET A 141 9.63 -1.02 11.55
CA MET A 141 10.69 -1.19 12.55
C MET A 141 10.82 -2.64 13.02
N ILE A 142 9.70 -3.30 13.32
CA ILE A 142 9.69 -4.69 13.78
C ILE A 142 10.21 -5.61 12.67
N ASP A 143 9.68 -5.49 11.45
CA ASP A 143 10.05 -6.36 10.33
C ASP A 143 11.51 -6.13 9.90
N LEU A 144 11.98 -4.87 9.87
CA LEU A 144 13.39 -4.56 9.65
C LEU A 144 14.27 -5.11 10.77
N GLY A 145 13.83 -5.01 12.02
CA GLY A 145 14.53 -5.54 13.19
C GLY A 145 14.64 -7.05 13.15
N ASN A 146 13.62 -7.76 12.67
CA ASN A 146 13.64 -9.20 12.45
C ASN A 146 14.67 -9.59 11.38
N ILE A 147 14.67 -8.89 10.24
CA ILE A 147 15.61 -9.17 9.15
C ILE A 147 17.07 -8.91 9.55
N THR A 148 17.30 -7.83 10.31
CA THR A 148 18.64 -7.38 10.68
C THR A 148 19.11 -7.88 12.06
N SER A 149 18.29 -8.69 12.74
CA SER A 149 18.52 -9.11 14.13
C SER A 149 18.76 -7.94 15.10
N ASN A 150 18.07 -6.81 14.89
CA ASN A 150 18.18 -5.60 15.70
C ASN A 150 17.05 -5.53 16.75
N GLU A 151 17.34 -6.00 17.96
CA GLU A 151 16.39 -6.03 19.09
C GLU A 151 15.92 -4.64 19.56
N ASP A 152 16.79 -3.62 19.51
CA ASP A 152 16.42 -2.25 19.87
C ASP A 152 15.35 -1.71 18.92
N LEU A 153 15.50 -1.98 17.61
CA LEU A 153 14.53 -1.56 16.62
C LEU A 153 13.17 -2.24 16.81
N LYS A 154 13.15 -3.55 17.12
CA LYS A 154 11.93 -4.29 17.45
C LYS A 154 11.25 -3.73 18.69
N THR A 155 12.03 -3.46 19.73
CA THR A 155 11.52 -2.89 21.00
C THR A 155 10.86 -1.53 20.77
N LYS A 156 11.49 -0.66 19.96
CA LYS A 156 10.92 0.64 19.59
C LYS A 156 9.61 0.48 18.84
N GLY A 157 9.55 -0.41 17.85
CA GLY A 157 8.31 -0.69 17.11
C GLY A 157 7.20 -1.21 18.02
N ASN A 158 7.48 -2.21 18.87
CA ASN A 158 6.51 -2.73 19.84
C ASN A 158 5.99 -1.66 20.80
N THR A 159 6.87 -0.75 21.23
CA THR A 159 6.49 0.38 22.10
C THR A 159 5.56 1.37 21.39
N ILE A 160 5.79 1.64 20.11
CA ILE A 160 4.87 2.50 19.32
C ILE A 160 3.51 1.81 19.19
N LEU A 161 3.46 0.52 18.85
CA LEU A 161 2.20 -0.22 18.75
C LEU A 161 1.44 -0.25 20.08
N SER A 162 2.11 -0.49 21.21
CA SER A 162 1.43 -0.54 22.52
C SER A 162 0.74 0.77 22.91
N VAL A 163 1.23 1.91 22.40
CA VAL A 163 0.65 3.24 22.65
C VAL A 163 -0.47 3.58 21.67
N PHE A 164 -0.28 3.32 20.38
CA PHE A 164 -1.19 3.81 19.33
C PHE A 164 -2.16 2.76 18.79
N HIS A 165 -1.80 1.47 18.87
CA HIS A 165 -2.53 0.34 18.31
C HIS A 165 -2.36 -0.93 19.18
N PRO A 166 -2.73 -0.89 20.47
CA PRO A 166 -2.51 -2.01 21.38
C PRO A 166 -3.18 -3.31 20.92
N GLU A 167 -4.29 -3.22 20.18
CA GLU A 167 -4.98 -4.35 19.56
C GLU A 167 -4.10 -5.17 18.59
N MET A 168 -3.03 -4.56 18.06
CA MET A 168 -2.15 -5.22 17.10
C MET A 168 -1.03 -6.03 17.77
N LEU A 169 -0.84 -5.92 19.10
CA LEU A 169 0.22 -6.66 19.80
C LEU A 169 -0.05 -8.16 19.84
N ASP A 170 -1.31 -8.57 19.89
CA ASP A 170 -1.71 -9.98 19.90
C ASP A 170 -1.51 -10.66 18.52
N MET A 171 -1.18 -9.88 17.49
CA MET A 171 -1.01 -10.32 16.10
C MET A 171 0.46 -10.36 15.64
N LEU A 172 1.41 -10.14 16.56
CA LEU A 172 2.87 -10.17 16.31
C LEU A 172 3.47 -11.55 16.61
#